data_AF-A0A9N8VV18-F1
#
_entry.id   AF-A0A9N8VV18-F1
#
_cell.length_a   1.000
_cell.length_b   1.000
_cell.length_c   1.000
_cell.angle_alpha   90.00
_cell.angle_beta   90.00
_cell.angle_gamma   90.00
#
_symmetry.space_group_name_H-M   'P 1'
#
loop_
_entity.id
_entity.type
_entity.pdbx_description
1 polymer ?
#
loop_
_entity_poly.entity_id
_entity_poly.type
_entity_poly.pdbx_seq_one_letter_code
_entity_poly.pdbx_strand_id
1 'polypeptide(L)'
;MFFLPTPTSSTLRSLAITYGIITTLLLTVEIIQRTYKIPVHVSHPLEGATLGTVYFAFSTAFLFGWFHEGWENGFPCGRAYLAIAGLMAMTFGDAFASIIGKTYGARKYRVIGDSRGRKTIEGSLANFIATLISVFVFWWIMTPPAFSTWDYFTGALVAAITSTCFEAISPMGSDNITVPLGVAFTLSFLGY
;
A
#
# COMPACT_ATOMS: atom_id res chain seq x y z
N MET A 1 -26.52 -2.20 -19.70
CA MET A 1 -25.22 -2.58 -20.30
C MET A 1 -24.40 -1.29 -20.35
N PHE A 2 -23.52 -1.07 -19.36
CA PHE A 2 -22.70 0.13 -19.30
C PHE A 2 -21.59 0.02 -20.35
N PHE A 3 -21.67 0.81 -21.42
CA PHE A 3 -20.58 0.96 -22.38
C PHE A 3 -19.52 1.84 -21.74
N LEU A 4 -18.30 1.32 -21.57
CA LEU A 4 -17.15 2.15 -21.24
C LEU A 4 -16.97 3.20 -22.35
N PRO A 5 -16.61 4.45 -22.01
CA PRO A 5 -16.34 5.47 -23.02
C PRO A 5 -15.21 5.02 -23.97
N THR A 6 -15.29 5.43 -25.23
CA THR A 6 -14.25 5.10 -26.22
C THR A 6 -12.92 5.70 -25.79
N PRO A 7 -11.82 4.91 -25.76
CA PRO A 7 -10.52 5.39 -25.29
C PRO A 7 -10.01 6.53 -26.18
N THR A 8 -9.54 7.61 -25.55
CA THR A 8 -8.96 8.75 -26.26
C THR A 8 -7.51 8.45 -26.66
N SER A 9 -6.96 9.24 -27.58
CA SER A 9 -5.56 9.09 -28.01
C SER A 9 -4.55 9.32 -26.87
N SER A 10 -4.88 10.16 -25.89
CA SER A 10 -4.08 10.35 -24.68
C SER A 10 -4.15 9.13 -23.76
N THR A 11 -5.32 8.54 -23.57
CA THR A 11 -5.48 7.28 -22.81
C THR A 11 -4.68 6.16 -23.44
N LEU A 12 -4.77 5.96 -24.76
CA LEU A 12 -4.01 4.92 -25.47
C LEU A 12 -2.49 5.13 -25.34
N ARG A 13 -2.01 6.38 -25.46
CA ARG A 13 -0.58 6.70 -25.26
C ARG A 13 -0.12 6.43 -23.83
N SER A 14 -0.91 6.83 -22.84
CA SER A 14 -0.59 6.56 -21.43
C SER A 14 -0.48 5.06 -21.16
N LEU A 15 -1.42 4.27 -21.70
CA LEU A 15 -1.46 2.82 -21.53
C LEU A 15 -0.25 2.15 -22.20
N ALA A 16 0.12 2.60 -23.41
CA ALA A 16 1.31 2.11 -24.11
C ALA A 16 2.60 2.43 -23.34
N ILE A 17 2.73 3.64 -22.80
CA ILE A 17 3.88 4.04 -21.97
C ILE A 17 3.96 3.19 -20.71
N THR A 18 2.84 3.05 -19.97
CA THR A 18 2.79 2.24 -18.75
C THR A 18 3.15 0.78 -19.05
N TYR A 19 2.62 0.21 -20.13
CA TYR A 19 2.93 -1.17 -20.53
C TYR A 19 4.41 -1.33 -20.91
N GLY A 20 4.98 -0.35 -21.60
CA GLY A 20 6.41 -0.31 -21.93
C GLY A 20 7.30 -0.26 -20.69
N ILE A 21 6.94 0.57 -19.70
CA ILE A 21 7.67 0.68 -18.43
C ILE A 21 7.59 -0.65 -17.66
N ILE A 22 6.39 -1.23 -17.51
CA ILE A 22 6.21 -2.50 -16.79
C ILE A 22 7.01 -3.61 -17.46
N THR A 23 6.93 -3.73 -18.79
CA THR A 23 7.66 -4.77 -19.54
C THR A 23 9.18 -4.60 -19.39
N THR A 24 9.67 -3.36 -19.45
CA THR A 24 11.10 -3.07 -19.27
C THR A 24 11.56 -3.40 -17.85
N LEU A 25 10.75 -3.09 -16.83
CA LEU A 25 11.04 -3.43 -15.44
C LEU A 25 11.11 -4.94 -15.25
N LEU A 26 10.12 -5.69 -15.78
CA LEU A 26 10.09 -7.15 -15.70
C LEU A 26 11.31 -7.79 -16.38
N LEU A 27 11.66 -7.33 -17.59
CA LEU A 27 12.85 -7.78 -18.29
C LEU A 27 14.13 -7.48 -17.50
N THR A 28 14.22 -6.30 -16.88
CA THR A 28 15.37 -5.93 -16.06
C THR A 28 15.52 -6.88 -14.87
N VAL A 29 14.42 -7.16 -14.17
CA VAL A 29 14.41 -8.13 -13.06
C VAL A 29 14.85 -9.52 -13.53
N GLU A 30 14.31 -9.99 -14.66
CA GLU A 30 14.66 -11.31 -15.20
C GLU A 30 16.13 -11.39 -15.64
N ILE A 31 16.66 -10.35 -16.29
CA ILE A 31 18.09 -10.27 -16.64
C ILE A 31 18.95 -10.34 -15.39
N ILE A 32 18.65 -9.52 -14.37
CA ILE A 32 19.38 -9.54 -13.09
C ILE A 32 19.34 -10.93 -12.47
N GLN A 33 18.17 -11.55 -12.38
CA GLN A 33 18.02 -12.90 -11.82
C GLN A 33 18.88 -13.93 -12.56
N ARG A 34 18.84 -13.92 -13.90
CA ARG A 34 19.63 -14.83 -14.74
C ARG A 34 21.13 -14.56 -14.61
N THR A 35 21.55 -13.31 -14.61
CA THR A 35 22.96 -12.89 -14.50
C THR A 35 23.54 -13.29 -13.15
N TYR A 36 22.82 -13.05 -12.05
CA TYR A 36 23.30 -13.34 -10.70
C TYR A 36 22.94 -14.74 -10.19
N LYS A 37 22.29 -15.58 -11.02
CA LYS A 37 21.82 -16.93 -10.68
C LYS A 37 21.04 -16.97 -9.35
N ILE A 38 20.24 -15.93 -9.09
CA ILE A 38 19.43 -15.84 -7.88
C ILE A 38 18.31 -16.88 -8.03
N PRO A 39 18.26 -17.93 -7.19
CA PRO A 39 17.22 -18.95 -7.30
C PRO A 39 15.87 -18.33 -6.89
N VAL A 40 14.98 -18.14 -7.86
CA VAL A 40 13.60 -17.75 -7.59
C VAL A 40 12.83 -19.04 -7.30
N HIS A 41 12.60 -19.32 -6.03
CA HIS A 41 11.56 -20.28 -5.67
C HIS A 41 10.21 -19.65 -6.00
N VAL A 42 9.63 -20.03 -7.14
CA VAL A 42 8.21 -19.79 -7.39
C VAL A 42 7.47 -20.79 -6.51
N SER A 43 7.18 -20.37 -5.28
CA SER A 43 6.35 -21.17 -4.36
C SER A 43 5.04 -21.49 -5.07
N HIS A 44 4.55 -22.73 -4.94
CA HIS A 44 3.20 -23.04 -5.42
C HIS A 44 2.22 -22.02 -4.84
N PRO A 45 1.19 -21.55 -5.59
CA PRO A 45 0.28 -20.49 -5.12
C PRO A 45 -0.41 -20.80 -3.78
N LEU A 46 -0.50 -22.09 -3.43
CA LEU A 46 -1.08 -22.60 -2.18
C LEU A 46 -0.03 -22.81 -1.07
N GLU A 47 1.24 -22.97 -1.42
CA GLU A 47 2.35 -23.07 -0.47
C GLU A 47 2.68 -21.67 0.08
N GLY A 48 2.19 -21.39 1.29
CA GLY A 48 2.40 -20.11 1.97
C GLY A 48 1.25 -19.11 1.81
N ALA A 49 0.12 -19.51 1.21
CA ALA A 49 -1.10 -18.71 1.24
C ALA A 49 -1.56 -18.51 2.70
N THR A 50 -1.59 -17.27 3.14
CA THR A 50 -2.07 -16.91 4.49
C THR A 50 -3.40 -16.19 4.39
N LEU A 51 -4.16 -16.15 5.48
CA LEU A 51 -5.36 -15.31 5.54
C LEU A 51 -5.04 -13.84 5.23
N GLY A 52 -3.82 -13.39 5.53
CA GLY A 52 -3.32 -12.06 5.20
C GLY A 52 -3.37 -11.73 3.70
N THR A 53 -3.11 -12.68 2.80
CA THR A 53 -3.18 -12.41 1.35
C THR A 53 -4.64 -12.23 0.89
N VAL A 54 -5.58 -12.96 1.48
CA VAL A 54 -7.02 -12.79 1.22
C VAL A 54 -7.50 -11.44 1.75
N TYR A 55 -7.08 -11.09 2.97
CA TYR A 55 -7.35 -9.80 3.61
C TYR A 55 -6.83 -8.62 2.78
N PHE A 56 -5.61 -8.72 2.25
CA PHE A 56 -5.05 -7.69 1.37
C PHE A 56 -5.90 -7.48 0.11
N ALA A 57 -6.24 -8.57 -0.59
CA ALA A 57 -7.05 -8.49 -1.80
C ALA A 57 -8.42 -7.89 -1.52
N PHE A 58 -9.06 -8.30 -0.42
CA PHE A 58 -10.33 -7.76 0.04
C PHE A 58 -10.22 -6.25 0.35
N SER A 59 -9.26 -5.83 1.18
CA SER A 59 -9.06 -4.41 1.54
C SER A 59 -8.80 -3.55 0.33
N THR A 60 -7.99 -4.02 -0.62
CA THR A 60 -7.69 -3.31 -1.86
C THR A 60 -8.95 -3.11 -2.70
N ALA A 61 -9.69 -4.20 -2.95
CA ALA A 61 -10.93 -4.15 -3.72
C ALA A 61 -11.98 -3.25 -3.05
N PHE A 62 -12.12 -3.37 -1.73
CA PHE A 62 -13.05 -2.58 -0.95
C PHE A 62 -12.70 -1.09 -0.98
N LEU A 63 -11.44 -0.71 -0.73
CA LEU A 63 -11.03 0.70 -0.71
C LEU A 63 -11.21 1.37 -2.06
N PHE A 64 -10.75 0.73 -3.13
CA PHE A 64 -10.96 1.29 -4.46
C PHE A 64 -12.43 1.31 -4.84
N GLY A 65 -13.23 0.30 -4.48
CA GLY A 65 -14.67 0.33 -4.71
C GLY A 65 -15.38 1.44 -3.94
N TRP A 66 -14.96 1.71 -2.71
CA TRP A 66 -15.58 2.69 -1.81
C TRP A 66 -15.22 4.13 -2.16
N PHE A 67 -13.94 4.40 -2.44
CA PHE A 67 -13.44 5.75 -2.74
C PHE A 67 -13.50 6.10 -4.23
N HIS A 68 -13.97 5.19 -5.06
CA HIS A 68 -14.17 5.48 -6.47
C HIS A 68 -15.45 6.29 -6.68
N GLU A 69 -15.28 7.45 -7.31
CA GLU A 69 -16.37 8.31 -7.75
C GLU A 69 -16.26 8.53 -9.27
N GLY A 70 -17.40 8.68 -9.94
CA GLY A 70 -17.46 8.93 -11.39
C GLY A 70 -17.01 7.74 -12.24
N TRP A 71 -17.72 6.62 -12.12
CA TRP A 71 -17.48 5.37 -12.87
C TRP A 71 -17.46 5.57 -14.39
N GLU A 72 -18.13 6.61 -14.88
CA GLU A 72 -18.15 7.02 -16.27
C GLU A 72 -16.83 7.59 -16.79
N ASN A 73 -15.90 8.01 -15.91
CA ASN A 73 -14.64 8.66 -16.28
C ASN A 73 -13.42 7.72 -16.29
N GLY A 74 -13.63 6.41 -16.08
CA GLY A 74 -12.58 5.40 -15.99
C GLY A 74 -12.32 4.94 -14.54
N PHE A 75 -11.27 4.16 -14.32
CA PHE A 75 -10.92 3.63 -12.99
C PHE A 75 -9.40 3.65 -12.80
N PRO A 76 -8.88 4.09 -11.63
CA PRO A 76 -9.60 4.64 -10.48
C PRO A 76 -9.80 6.18 -10.58
N CYS A 77 -11.00 6.67 -10.26
CA CYS A 77 -11.38 8.10 -10.29
C CYS A 77 -11.95 8.59 -8.95
N GLY A 78 -11.98 9.91 -8.73
CA GLY A 78 -12.53 10.50 -7.51
C GLY A 78 -11.51 10.54 -6.37
N ARG A 79 -11.89 9.99 -5.21
CA ARG A 79 -11.07 10.02 -3.97
C ARG A 79 -10.10 8.84 -3.86
N ALA A 80 -9.71 8.27 -5.00
CA ALA A 80 -8.81 7.11 -5.09
C ALA A 80 -7.43 7.34 -4.43
N TYR A 81 -7.00 8.59 -4.30
CA TYR A 81 -5.78 8.94 -3.57
C TYR A 81 -5.84 8.54 -2.08
N LEU A 82 -7.03 8.52 -1.46
CA LEU A 82 -7.24 8.03 -0.08
C LEU A 82 -7.07 6.51 0.00
N ALA A 83 -7.62 5.77 -0.96
CA ALA A 83 -7.40 4.33 -1.07
C ALA A 83 -5.92 4.00 -1.23
N ILE A 84 -5.21 4.76 -2.07
CA ILE A 84 -3.78 4.59 -2.31
C ILE A 84 -2.97 4.92 -1.05
N ALA A 85 -3.34 5.93 -0.27
CA ALA A 85 -2.67 6.21 1.01
C ALA A 85 -2.72 5.00 1.96
N GLY A 86 -3.90 4.40 2.12
CA GLY A 86 -4.07 3.18 2.91
C GLY A 86 -3.24 2.01 2.39
N LEU A 87 -3.20 1.83 1.06
CA LEU A 87 -2.39 0.78 0.45
C LEU A 87 -0.89 1.02 0.58
N MET A 88 -0.42 2.27 0.48
CA MET A 88 0.99 2.60 0.69
C MET A 88 1.40 2.34 2.14
N ALA A 89 0.57 2.75 3.09
CA ALA A 89 0.77 2.46 4.51
C ALA A 89 0.86 0.96 4.78
N MET A 90 -0.06 0.17 4.21
CA MET A 90 -0.04 -1.28 4.39
C MET A 90 1.16 -1.93 3.69
N THR A 91 1.43 -1.60 2.43
CA THR A 91 2.45 -2.31 1.62
C THR A 91 3.86 -1.92 2.01
N PHE A 92 4.19 -0.62 2.00
CA PHE A 92 5.52 -0.15 2.35
C PHE A 92 5.72 -0.17 3.86
N GLY A 93 4.73 0.24 4.64
CA GLY A 93 4.82 0.23 6.09
C GLY A 93 5.11 -1.17 6.64
N ASP A 94 4.25 -2.16 6.34
CA ASP A 94 4.42 -3.53 6.85
C ASP A 94 5.70 -4.21 6.31
N ALA A 95 6.04 -3.98 5.02
CA ALA A 95 7.26 -4.54 4.45
C ALA A 95 8.51 -4.04 5.19
N PHE A 96 8.62 -2.72 5.42
CA PHE A 96 9.75 -2.15 6.15
C PHE A 96 9.72 -2.53 7.63
N ALA A 97 8.55 -2.58 8.26
CA ALA A 97 8.40 -3.05 9.64
C ALA A 97 8.91 -4.48 9.82
N SER A 98 8.59 -5.36 8.87
CA SER A 98 9.00 -6.76 8.84
C SER A 98 10.51 -6.90 8.58
N ILE A 99 11.07 -6.19 7.59
CA ILE A 99 12.49 -6.25 7.26
C ILE A 99 13.34 -5.71 8.42
N ILE A 100 13.05 -4.49 8.88
CA ILE A 100 13.81 -3.85 9.95
C ILE A 100 13.55 -4.54 11.28
N GLY A 101 12.31 -4.91 11.58
CA GLY A 101 11.97 -5.59 12.83
C GLY A 101 12.59 -6.98 12.95
N LYS A 102 12.76 -7.72 11.85
CA LYS A 102 13.47 -9.02 11.88
C LYS A 102 14.98 -8.86 11.97
N THR A 103 15.54 -7.83 11.33
CA THR A 103 16.99 -7.65 11.20
C THR A 103 17.59 -6.92 12.40
N TYR A 104 16.92 -5.87 12.88
CA TYR A 104 17.40 -4.94 13.90
C TYR A 104 16.50 -4.85 15.14
N GLY A 105 15.41 -5.63 15.18
CA GLY A 105 14.43 -5.58 16.27
C GLY A 105 14.97 -6.08 17.61
N ALA A 106 15.48 -5.15 18.42
CA ALA A 106 15.98 -5.42 19.75
C ALA A 106 14.86 -5.36 20.81
N ARG A 107 13.93 -4.40 20.68
CA ARG A 107 12.89 -4.14 21.68
C ARG A 107 11.56 -4.71 21.23
N LYS A 108 11.30 -5.95 21.63
CA LYS A 108 10.06 -6.68 21.32
C LYS A 108 8.95 -6.30 22.29
N TYR A 109 7.73 -6.18 21.77
CA TYR A 109 6.52 -6.05 22.58
C TYR A 109 5.47 -7.07 22.16
N ARG A 110 4.51 -7.32 23.03
CA ARG A 110 3.42 -8.28 22.78
C ARG A 110 2.13 -7.54 22.46
N VAL A 111 1.49 -7.97 21.38
CA VAL A 111 0.14 -7.54 21.01
C VAL A 111 -0.85 -8.52 21.63
N ILE A 112 -1.98 -8.01 22.13
CA ILE A 112 -3.06 -8.85 22.69
C ILE A 112 -3.52 -9.83 21.59
N GLY A 113 -3.43 -11.14 21.88
CA GLY A 113 -3.78 -12.19 20.93
C GLY A 113 -2.63 -12.73 20.06
N ASP A 114 -1.43 -12.14 20.08
CA ASP A 114 -0.24 -12.73 19.43
C ASP A 114 0.70 -13.36 20.46
N SER A 115 0.58 -14.68 20.61
CA SER A 115 1.40 -15.48 21.52
C SER A 115 2.88 -15.56 21.12
N ARG A 116 3.25 -15.11 19.90
CA ARG A 116 4.60 -15.30 19.34
C ARG A 116 5.54 -14.09 19.49
N GLY A 117 5.11 -12.98 20.07
CA GLY A 117 5.99 -11.84 20.41
C GLY A 117 6.81 -11.31 19.23
N ARG A 118 6.13 -10.98 18.12
CA ARG A 118 6.78 -10.68 16.83
C ARG A 118 6.95 -9.21 16.48
N LYS A 119 6.23 -8.30 17.14
CA LYS A 119 6.34 -6.85 16.84
C LYS A 119 7.47 -6.22 17.67
N THR A 120 8.15 -5.23 17.08
CA THR A 120 9.33 -4.57 17.65
C THR A 120 9.17 -3.06 17.52
N ILE A 121 9.73 -2.30 18.47
CA ILE A 121 9.70 -0.83 18.42
C ILE A 121 10.42 -0.34 17.16
N GLU A 122 11.54 -0.98 16.81
CA GLU A 122 12.30 -0.66 15.60
C GLU A 122 11.49 -0.91 14.31
N GLY A 123 10.72 -2.00 14.27
CA GLY A 123 9.78 -2.28 13.18
C GLY A 123 8.67 -1.24 13.09
N SER A 124 8.06 -0.85 14.20
CA SER A 124 7.01 0.19 14.22
C SER A 124 7.53 1.59 13.83
N LEU A 125 8.78 1.91 14.16
CA LEU A 125 9.44 3.13 13.68
C LEU A 125 9.71 3.05 12.16
N ALA A 126 10.12 1.89 11.67
CA ALA A 126 10.28 1.67 10.23
C ALA A 126 8.94 1.80 9.48
N ASN A 127 7.85 1.24 10.02
CA ASN A 127 6.49 1.42 9.50
C ASN A 127 6.11 2.89 9.39
N PHE A 128 6.35 3.64 10.47
CA PHE A 128 6.03 5.07 10.54
C PHE A 128 6.77 5.85 9.44
N ILE A 129 8.08 5.68 9.35
CA ILE A 129 8.92 6.42 8.38
C ILE A 129 8.57 5.99 6.94
N ALA A 130 8.42 4.69 6.69
CA ALA A 130 8.08 4.17 5.37
C ALA A 130 6.69 4.65 4.91
N THR A 131 5.69 4.64 5.80
CA THR A 131 4.35 5.18 5.51
C THR A 131 4.40 6.67 5.22
N LEU A 132 5.09 7.45 6.07
CA LEU A 132 5.22 8.90 5.90
C LEU A 132 5.80 9.24 4.52
N ILE A 133 6.90 8.59 4.13
CA ILE A 133 7.57 8.85 2.85
C ILE A 133 6.71 8.37 1.68
N SER A 134 6.20 7.13 1.73
CA SER A 134 5.44 6.54 0.62
C SER A 134 4.14 7.31 0.35
N VAL A 135 3.36 7.63 1.38
CA VAL A 135 2.11 8.40 1.23
C VAL A 135 2.41 9.80 0.69
N PHE A 136 3.40 10.49 1.24
CA PHE A 136 3.80 11.83 0.78
C PHE A 136 4.18 11.81 -0.71
N VAL A 137 5.07 10.89 -1.11
CA VAL A 137 5.55 10.79 -2.50
C VAL A 137 4.42 10.44 -3.45
N PHE A 138 3.56 9.47 -3.11
CA PHE A 138 2.48 9.07 -4.00
C PHE A 138 1.40 10.15 -4.12
N TRP A 139 1.03 10.83 -3.04
CA TRP A 139 0.13 11.98 -3.13
C TRP A 139 0.75 13.12 -3.92
N TRP A 140 2.04 13.40 -3.76
CA TRP A 140 2.71 14.41 -4.57
C TRP A 140 2.64 14.07 -6.07
N ILE A 141 2.87 12.81 -6.44
CA ILE A 141 2.79 12.33 -7.83
C ILE A 141 1.35 12.43 -8.37
N MET A 142 0.36 12.05 -7.56
CA MET A 142 -1.05 12.05 -7.97
C MET A 142 -1.67 13.44 -8.02
N THR A 143 -1.14 14.38 -7.25
CA THR A 143 -1.67 15.75 -7.11
C THR A 143 -3.19 15.79 -6.89
N PRO A 144 -3.70 15.27 -5.75
CA PRO A 144 -5.10 15.34 -5.39
C PRO A 144 -5.63 16.77 -5.52
N PRO A 145 -6.79 16.96 -6.16
CA PRO A 145 -7.37 18.28 -6.31
C PRO A 145 -7.68 18.87 -4.93
N ALA A 146 -7.39 20.16 -4.75
CA ALA A 146 -7.56 20.94 -3.52
C ALA A 146 -6.48 20.81 -2.42
N PHE A 147 -5.45 19.97 -2.58
CA PHE A 147 -4.37 19.89 -1.59
C PHE A 147 -3.34 21.00 -1.78
N SER A 148 -3.05 21.72 -0.68
CA SER A 148 -1.88 22.55 -0.54
C SER A 148 -0.64 21.71 -0.22
N THR A 149 0.57 22.30 -0.32
CA THR A 149 1.81 21.63 0.08
C THR A 149 1.78 21.14 1.53
N TRP A 150 1.04 21.85 2.38
CA TRP A 150 0.88 21.51 3.79
C TRP A 150 -0.02 20.28 4.01
N ASP A 151 -1.02 20.08 3.16
CA ASP A 151 -1.94 18.94 3.25
C ASP A 151 -1.23 17.63 2.91
N TYR A 152 -0.27 17.66 1.98
CA TYR A 152 0.57 16.48 1.70
C TYR A 152 1.34 16.02 2.94
N PHE A 153 2.01 16.95 3.61
CA PHE A 153 2.82 16.61 4.77
C PHE A 153 1.96 16.20 5.96
N THR A 154 0.93 16.98 6.29
CA THR A 154 0.07 16.69 7.44
C THR A 154 -0.73 15.41 7.24
N GLY A 155 -1.28 15.16 6.05
CA GLY A 155 -2.00 13.92 5.77
C GLY A 155 -1.08 12.70 5.76
N ALA A 156 0.14 12.81 5.21
CA ALA A 156 1.12 11.73 5.30
C ALA A 156 1.54 11.44 6.76
N LEU A 157 1.63 12.48 7.60
CA LEU A 157 1.91 12.33 9.04
C LEU A 157 0.76 11.63 9.76
N VAL A 158 -0.49 12.03 9.50
CA VAL A 158 -1.68 11.35 10.02
C VAL A 158 -1.72 9.90 9.58
N ALA A 159 -1.43 9.62 8.30
CA ALA A 159 -1.36 8.27 7.76
C ALA A 159 -0.31 7.42 8.49
N ALA A 160 0.89 7.97 8.72
CA ALA A 160 1.97 7.28 9.42
C ALA A 160 1.62 6.97 10.88
N ILE A 161 1.06 7.92 11.62
CA ILE A 161 0.59 7.71 13.00
C ILE A 161 -0.46 6.61 13.02
N THR A 162 -1.48 6.75 12.18
CA THR A 162 -2.62 5.82 12.11
C THR A 162 -2.16 4.41 11.74
N SER A 163 -1.31 4.29 10.73
CA SER A 163 -0.71 3.03 10.29
C SER A 163 0.01 2.33 11.43
N THR A 164 0.92 3.04 12.12
CA THR A 164 1.69 2.46 13.22
C THR A 164 0.81 2.08 14.41
N CYS A 165 -0.24 2.86 14.72
CA CYS A 165 -1.20 2.49 15.76
C CYS A 165 -1.95 1.21 15.41
N PHE A 166 -2.52 1.11 14.19
CA PHE A 166 -3.23 -0.10 13.77
C PHE A 166 -2.30 -1.31 13.67
N GLU A 167 -1.08 -1.13 13.15
CA GLU A 167 -0.09 -2.19 13.07
C GLU A 167 0.30 -2.72 14.47
N ALA A 168 0.46 -1.82 15.45
CA ALA A 168 0.83 -2.16 16.81
C ALA A 168 -0.27 -2.91 17.59
N ILE A 169 -1.54 -2.76 17.20
CA ILE A 169 -2.68 -3.43 17.88
C ILE A 169 -3.21 -4.64 17.11
N SER A 170 -2.76 -4.88 15.87
CA SER A 170 -3.35 -5.92 15.01
C SER A 170 -2.70 -7.29 15.23
N PRO A 171 -3.46 -8.30 15.67
CA PRO A 171 -2.94 -9.66 15.79
C PRO A 171 -2.97 -10.40 14.44
N MET A 172 -1.99 -11.28 14.23
CA MET A 172 -2.07 -12.41 13.27
C MET A 172 -2.50 -12.06 11.83
N GLY A 173 -1.92 -11.01 11.22
CA GLY A 173 -2.18 -10.67 9.81
C GLY A 173 -3.44 -9.84 9.57
N SER A 174 -4.19 -9.50 10.64
CA SER A 174 -5.34 -8.59 10.55
C SER A 174 -4.96 -7.14 10.24
N ASP A 175 -3.67 -6.79 10.35
CA ASP A 175 -3.09 -5.54 9.86
C ASP A 175 -3.38 -5.32 8.38
N ASN A 176 -3.51 -6.40 7.61
CA ASN A 176 -3.90 -6.36 6.20
C ASN A 176 -5.35 -5.88 5.94
N ILE A 177 -6.17 -5.75 6.99
CA ILE A 177 -7.48 -5.09 6.96
C ILE A 177 -7.42 -3.76 7.70
N THR A 178 -6.95 -3.77 8.94
CA THR A 178 -7.05 -2.61 9.84
C THR A 178 -6.18 -1.44 9.40
N VAL A 179 -4.95 -1.69 8.91
CA VAL A 179 -4.04 -0.62 8.47
C VAL A 179 -4.57 0.09 7.23
N PRO A 180 -4.84 -0.60 6.08
CA PRO A 180 -5.26 0.10 4.88
C PRO A 180 -6.62 0.79 5.07
N LEU A 181 -7.60 0.13 5.71
CA LEU A 181 -8.91 0.74 5.98
C LEU A 181 -8.78 1.88 6.98
N GLY A 182 -8.09 1.65 8.09
CA GLY A 182 -7.93 2.63 9.16
C GLY A 182 -7.29 3.92 8.66
N VAL A 183 -6.20 3.82 7.89
CA VAL A 183 -5.54 4.99 7.30
C VAL A 183 -6.48 5.72 6.34
N ALA A 184 -7.08 5.02 5.37
CA ALA A 184 -7.92 5.65 4.35
C ALA A 184 -9.14 6.35 4.96
N PHE A 185 -9.83 5.70 5.91
CA PHE A 185 -10.99 6.28 6.58
C PHE A 185 -10.62 7.40 7.55
N THR A 186 -9.48 7.31 8.24
CA THR A 186 -9.02 8.39 9.13
C THR A 186 -8.74 9.66 8.34
N LEU A 187 -8.05 9.53 7.20
CA LEU A 187 -7.81 10.66 6.31
C LEU A 187 -9.11 11.21 5.75
N SER A 188 -10.00 10.35 5.27
CA SER A 188 -11.31 10.77 4.77
C SER A 188 -12.14 11.51 5.81
N PHE A 189 -12.15 11.04 7.05
CA PHE A 189 -12.88 11.65 8.17
C PHE A 189 -12.33 13.02 8.55
N LEU A 190 -11.00 13.21 8.44
CA LEU A 190 -10.33 14.47 8.70
C LEU A 190 -10.43 15.47 7.54
N GLY A 191 -11.13 15.12 6.45
CA GLY A 191 -11.38 16.02 5.33
C GLY A 191 -10.25 16.10 4.30
N TYR A 192 -9.32 15.15 4.34
CA TYR A 192 -8.39 14.91 3.24
C TYR A 192 -9.14 14.27 2.05
#